data_AF-A0A3A3GAN3-F1
#
_entry.id   AF-A0A3A3GAN3-F1
#
_cell.length_a   1.000
_cell.length_b   1.000
_cell.length_c   1.000
_cell.angle_alpha   90.00
_cell.angle_beta   90.00
_cell.angle_gamma   90.00
#
_symmetry.space_group_name_H-M   'P 1'
#
loop_
_entity.id
_entity.type
_entity.pdbx_description
1 polymer ?
#
loop_
_entity_poly.entity_id
_entity_poly.type
_entity_poly.pdbx_seq_one_letter_code
_entity_poly.pdbx_strand_id
1 'polypeptide(L)'
;MEKMRVRHTDDAVSGVSALREILVNELANIESLIALSTDIDPDIAIDPLILEAYFRLRTSLISGVVSADEVLGWVHALAEKDPEGNELDCVRRLPHVNILPTN
;
A
#
# COMPACT_ATOMS: atom_id res chain seq x y z
N MET A 1 6.73 -6.52 25.56
CA MET A 1 6.74 -6.76 24.11
C MET A 1 8.16 -7.02 23.69
N GLU A 2 8.39 -8.10 22.97
CA GLU A 2 9.69 -8.44 22.37
C GLU A 2 9.91 -7.53 21.15
N LYS A 3 11.11 -6.96 21.00
CA LYS A 3 11.44 -6.09 19.87
C LYS A 3 11.89 -6.91 18.67
N MET A 4 11.66 -6.40 17.47
CA MET A 4 12.00 -7.10 16.24
C MET A 4 13.46 -6.85 15.83
N ARG A 5 14.26 -7.91 15.68
CA ARG A 5 15.63 -7.81 15.14
C ARG A 5 15.59 -7.54 13.63
N VAL A 6 15.81 -6.28 13.27
CA VAL A 6 15.60 -5.74 11.91
C VAL A 6 16.45 -6.43 10.83
N ARG A 7 17.61 -7.01 11.18
CA ARG A 7 18.46 -7.76 10.23
C ARG A 7 17.81 -9.01 9.65
N HIS A 8 16.78 -9.56 10.28
CA HIS A 8 16.06 -10.74 9.77
C HIS A 8 14.82 -10.37 8.94
N THR A 9 14.45 -9.09 8.89
CA THR A 9 13.20 -8.64 8.27
C THR A 9 13.42 -7.77 7.04
N ASP A 10 14.67 -7.46 6.68
CA ASP A 10 15.01 -6.57 5.58
C ASP A 10 14.45 -7.05 4.22
N ASP A 11 14.52 -8.36 3.96
CA ASP A 11 13.95 -8.97 2.76
C ASP A 11 12.42 -8.89 2.74
N ALA A 12 11.77 -9.12 3.90
CA ALA A 12 10.32 -9.06 4.02
C ALA A 12 9.81 -7.62 3.86
N VAL A 13 10.51 -6.66 4.47
CA VAL A 13 10.22 -5.22 4.36
C VAL A 13 10.39 -4.73 2.92
N SER A 14 11.48 -5.14 2.26
CA SER A 14 11.73 -4.83 0.86
C SER A 14 10.65 -5.43 -0.03
N GLY A 15 10.24 -6.68 0.22
CA GLY A 15 9.18 -7.35 -0.50
C GLY A 15 7.81 -6.68 -0.33
N VAL A 16 7.43 -6.32 0.89
CA VAL A 16 6.17 -5.60 1.17
C VAL A 16 6.19 -4.20 0.58
N SER A 17 7.34 -3.50 0.61
CA SER A 17 7.48 -2.18 -0.02
C SER A 17 7.33 -2.26 -1.53
N ALA A 18 7.98 -3.24 -2.18
CA ALA A 18 7.84 -3.47 -3.62
C ALA A 18 6.40 -3.85 -3.99
N LEU A 19 5.74 -4.71 -3.19
CA LEU A 19 4.33 -5.04 -3.39
C LEU A 19 3.44 -3.80 -3.31
N ARG A 20 3.65 -2.94 -2.31
CA ARG A 20 2.92 -1.69 -2.16
C ARG A 20 3.06 -0.80 -3.40
N GLU A 21 4.27 -0.63 -3.92
CA GLU A 21 4.51 0.16 -5.13
C GLU A 21 3.77 -0.40 -6.35
N ILE A 22 3.78 -1.72 -6.53
CA ILE A 22 3.03 -2.39 -7.60
C ILE A 22 1.53 -2.12 -7.44
N LEU A 23 0.97 -2.29 -6.23
CA LEU A 23 -0.44 -2.08 -5.97
C LEU A 23 -0.88 -0.63 -6.21
N VAL A 24 -0.06 0.35 -5.85
CA VAL A 24 -0.33 1.77 -6.12
C VAL A 24 -0.32 2.06 -7.62
N ASN A 25 0.65 1.51 -8.36
CA ASN A 25 0.70 1.68 -9.81
C ASN A 25 -0.51 1.05 -10.51
N GLU A 26 -0.90 -0.17 -10.11
CA GLU A 26 -2.10 -0.82 -10.66
C GLU A 26 -3.38 -0.08 -10.28
N LEU A 27 -3.45 0.49 -9.07
CA LEU A 27 -4.58 1.32 -8.68
C LEU A 27 -4.72 2.55 -9.59
N ALA A 28 -3.63 3.25 -9.88
CA ALA A 28 -3.63 4.38 -10.80
C ALA A 28 -4.07 3.98 -12.22
N ASN A 29 -3.65 2.81 -12.70
CA ASN A 29 -4.08 2.26 -13.98
C ASN A 29 -5.60 2.02 -14.01
N ILE A 30 -6.14 1.36 -12.98
CA ILE A 30 -7.58 1.09 -12.88
C ILE A 30 -8.39 2.38 -12.74
N GLU A 31 -7.92 3.34 -11.96
CA GLU A 31 -8.60 4.65 -11.84
C GLU A 31 -8.61 5.39 -13.18
N SER A 32 -7.54 5.29 -13.97
CA SER A 32 -7.50 5.86 -15.32
C SER A 32 -8.49 5.17 -16.26
N LEU A 33 -8.61 3.83 -16.20
CA LEU A 33 -9.58 3.08 -16.99
C LEU A 33 -11.03 3.41 -16.62
N ILE A 34 -11.31 3.60 -15.33
CA ILE A 34 -12.62 4.05 -14.85
C ILE A 34 -12.90 5.46 -15.38
N ALA A 35 -11.95 6.40 -15.28
CA ALA A 35 -12.13 7.77 -15.77
C ALA A 35 -12.39 7.80 -17.29
N LEU A 36 -11.58 7.06 -18.06
CA LEU A 36 -11.81 6.90 -19.50
C LEU A 36 -13.21 6.33 -19.76
N SER A 37 -13.65 5.33 -18.99
CA SER A 37 -14.96 4.74 -19.17
C SER A 37 -16.15 5.67 -18.92
N THR A 38 -15.93 6.74 -18.14
CA THR A 38 -16.95 7.75 -17.84
C THR A 38 -16.89 8.97 -18.76
N ASP A 39 -15.76 9.21 -19.43
CA ASP A 39 -15.52 10.36 -20.32
C ASP A 39 -15.71 10.04 -21.82
N ILE A 40 -15.92 8.77 -22.18
CA ILE A 40 -16.12 8.33 -23.56
C ILE A 40 -17.49 8.81 -24.11
N ASP A 41 -17.49 9.12 -25.42
CA ASP A 41 -18.67 9.47 -26.23
C ASP A 41 -19.88 8.58 -25.87
N PRO A 42 -21.05 9.15 -25.53
CA PRO A 42 -22.24 8.39 -25.12
C PRO A 42 -22.68 7.31 -26.11
N ASP A 43 -22.20 7.35 -27.36
CA ASP A 43 -22.45 6.34 -28.38
C ASP A 43 -21.56 5.08 -28.26
N ILE A 44 -20.50 5.10 -27.45
CA ILE A 44 -19.66 3.93 -27.15
C ILE A 44 -20.05 3.43 -25.74
N ALA A 45 -21.08 2.59 -25.71
CA ALA A 45 -21.50 1.94 -24.48
C ALA A 45 -20.44 0.94 -24.00
N ILE A 46 -19.83 1.22 -22.84
CA ILE A 46 -19.03 0.23 -22.13
C ILE A 46 -19.96 -0.76 -21.45
N ASP A 47 -19.62 -2.04 -21.56
CA ASP A 47 -20.35 -3.11 -20.88
C ASP A 47 -20.38 -2.82 -19.36
N PRO A 48 -21.56 -2.65 -18.75
CA PRO A 48 -21.71 -2.40 -17.32
C PRO A 48 -20.99 -3.44 -16.45
N LEU A 49 -20.84 -4.68 -16.92
CA LEU A 49 -20.13 -5.75 -16.21
C LEU A 49 -18.62 -5.48 -16.13
N ILE A 50 -18.04 -4.88 -17.18
CA ILE A 50 -16.62 -4.50 -17.20
C ILE A 50 -16.38 -3.35 -16.23
N LEU A 51 -17.25 -2.34 -16.23
CA LEU A 51 -17.15 -1.22 -15.32
C LEU A 51 -17.31 -1.66 -13.85
N GLU A 52 -18.26 -2.56 -13.57
CA GLU A 52 -18.40 -3.16 -12.24
C GLU A 52 -17.14 -3.92 -11.82
N ALA A 53 -16.52 -4.68 -12.74
CA ALA A 53 -15.26 -5.37 -12.47
C ALA A 53 -14.13 -4.41 -12.11
N TYR A 54 -14.03 -3.26 -12.79
CA TYR A 54 -13.04 -2.22 -12.45
C TYR A 54 -13.28 -1.62 -11.06
N PHE A 55 -14.52 -1.32 -10.67
CA PHE A 55 -14.80 -0.82 -9.33
C PHE A 55 -14.49 -1.84 -8.23
N ARG A 56 -14.78 -3.12 -8.46
CA ARG A 56 -14.40 -4.21 -7.54
C ARG A 56 -12.88 -4.31 -7.42
N LEU A 57 -12.17 -4.29 -8.54
CA LEU A 57 -10.71 -4.35 -8.56
C LEU A 57 -10.08 -3.14 -7.86
N ARG A 58 -10.59 -1.92 -8.10
CA ARG A 58 -10.19 -0.71 -7.38
C ARG A 58 -10.30 -0.88 -5.87
N THR A 59 -11.43 -1.40 -5.40
CA THR A 59 -11.65 -1.65 -3.96
C THR A 59 -10.64 -2.65 -3.40
N SER A 60 -10.39 -3.74 -4.12
CA SER A 60 -9.38 -4.74 -3.72
C SER A 60 -7.96 -4.17 -3.68
N LEU A 61 -7.58 -3.35 -4.65
CA LEU A 61 -6.27 -2.70 -4.71
C LEU A 61 -6.08 -1.71 -3.56
N ILE A 62 -7.09 -0.87 -3.27
CA ILE A 62 -7.06 0.04 -2.11
C ILE A 62 -6.88 -0.75 -0.81
N SER A 63 -7.65 -1.82 -0.63
CA SER A 63 -7.50 -2.68 0.56
C SER A 63 -6.09 -3.27 0.65
N GLY A 64 -5.52 -3.73 -0.47
CA GLY A 64 -4.16 -4.26 -0.51
C GLY A 64 -3.10 -3.22 -0.14
N VAL A 65 -3.21 -1.99 -0.66
CA VAL A 65 -2.30 -0.88 -0.31
C VAL A 65 -2.37 -0.58 1.19
N VAL A 66 -3.58 -0.48 1.76
CA VAL A 66 -3.77 -0.23 3.19
C VAL A 66 -3.18 -1.35 4.04
N SER A 67 -3.37 -2.62 3.66
CA SER A 67 -2.77 -3.75 4.37
C SER A 67 -1.23 -3.75 4.29
N ALA A 68 -0.65 -3.38 3.14
CA ALA A 68 0.80 -3.24 3.02
C ALA A 68 1.33 -2.09 3.89
N ASP A 69 0.64 -0.95 3.89
CA ASP A 69 0.93 0.19 4.78
C ASP A 69 0.88 -0.24 6.25
N GLU A 70 -0.16 -0.96 6.66
CA GLU A 70 -0.29 -1.45 8.04
C GLU A 70 0.93 -2.30 8.44
N VAL A 71 1.33 -3.27 7.62
CA VAL A 71 2.50 -4.12 7.89
C VAL A 71 3.77 -3.28 8.03
N LEU A 72 4.00 -2.31 7.14
CA LEU A 72 5.18 -1.44 7.20
C LEU A 72 5.14 -0.53 8.44
N GLY A 73 3.96 -0.07 8.85
CA GLY A 73 3.74 0.66 10.09
C GLY A 73 4.09 -0.19 11.33
N TRP A 74 3.65 -1.45 11.37
CA TRP A 74 4.02 -2.38 12.46
C TRP A 74 5.52 -2.62 12.54
N VAL A 75 6.19 -2.76 11.39
CA VAL A 75 7.66 -2.85 11.33
C VAL A 75 8.29 -1.60 11.92
N HIS A 76 7.80 -0.41 11.54
CA HIS A 76 8.30 0.86 12.07
C HIS A 76 8.16 0.96 13.60
N ALA A 77 7.00 0.58 14.15
CA ALA A 77 6.72 0.63 15.58
C ALA A 77 7.49 -0.41 16.42
N LEU A 78 7.76 -1.60 15.88
CA LEU A 78 8.34 -2.72 16.62
C LEU A 78 9.84 -2.91 16.39
N ALA A 79 10.42 -2.19 15.44
CA ALA A 79 11.84 -2.25 15.13
C ALA A 79 12.72 -1.87 16.33
N GLU A 80 13.79 -2.64 16.54
CA GLU A 80 14.82 -2.27 17.49
C GLU A 80 15.50 -0.95 17.08
N LYS A 81 15.62 -0.05 18.06
CA LYS A 81 16.44 1.15 17.96
C LYS A 81 17.91 0.79 18.15
N ASP A 82 18.79 1.61 17.60
CA ASP A 82 20.22 1.48 17.83
C ASP A 82 20.59 1.72 19.32
N PRO A 83 21.85 1.48 19.74
CA PRO A 83 22.27 1.69 21.12
C PRO A 83 22.11 3.14 21.62
N GLU A 84 21.99 4.11 20.72
CA GLU A 84 21.79 5.54 21.01
C GLU A 84 20.29 5.91 21.05
N GLY A 85 19.40 4.97 20.71
CA GLY A 85 17.95 5.17 20.69
C GLY A 85 17.41 5.72 19.38
N ASN A 86 18.20 5.74 18.30
CA ASN A 86 17.76 6.16 16.98
C ASN A 86 17.09 5.01 16.21
N GLU A 87 16.20 5.38 15.28
CA GLU A 87 15.69 4.45 14.27
C GLU A 87 16.79 4.04 13.30
N LEU A 88 16.81 2.76 12.92
CA LEU A 88 17.70 2.25 11.89
C LEU A 88 17.32 2.87 10.52
N ASP A 89 18.31 3.09 9.65
CA ASP A 89 18.09 3.76 8.37
C ASP A 89 17.10 3.04 7.45
N CYS A 90 17.04 1.71 7.50
CA CYS A 90 16.05 0.93 6.75
C CYS A 90 14.62 1.17 7.24
N VAL A 91 14.44 1.47 8.53
CA VAL A 91 13.14 1.79 9.14
C VAL A 91 12.71 3.23 8.82
N ARG A 92 13.66 4.17 8.83
CA ARG A 92 13.40 5.59 8.48
C ARG A 92 12.89 5.79 7.05
N ARG A 93 13.20 4.87 6.14
CA ARG A 93 12.79 4.92 4.73
C ARG A 93 11.38 4.37 4.50
N LEU A 94 10.76 3.77 5.52
CA LEU A 94 9.42 3.25 5.40
C LEU A 94 8.40 4.38 5.33
N PRO A 95 7.30 4.20 4.59
CA PRO A 95 6.22 5.17 4.59
C PRO A 95 5.73 5.40 6.02
N HIS A 96 5.54 6.67 6.39
CA HIS A 96 4.98 6.99 7.69
C HIS A 96 3.49 6.62 7.69
N VAL A 97 3.16 5.58 8.43
CA VAL A 97 1.77 5.13 8.59
C VAL A 97 1.32 5.53 9.98
N ASN A 98 0.25 6.32 10.04
CA ASN A 98 -0.31 6.79 11.30
C ASN A 98 -1.07 5.61 11.95
N ILE A 99 -0.35 4.81 12.73
CA ILE A 99 -0.87 3.60 13.39
C ILE A 99 -1.67 3.91 14.65
N LEU A 100 -1.70 5.17 15.07
CA LEU A 100 -2.52 5.61 16.19
C LEU A 100 -3.96 5.85 15.71
N PRO A 101 -4.98 5.38 16.45
CA PRO A 101 -6.35 5.76 16.14
C PRO A 101 -6.44 7.28 16.22
N THR A 102 -6.85 7.91 15.12
CA THR A 102 -7.27 9.31 15.12
C THR A 102 -8.49 9.42 16.04
N ASN A 103 -8.31 10.12 17.16
CA ASN A 103 -9.39 10.46 18.11
C ASN A 103 -10.46 11.35 17.46
#